data_AF-A0A061N339-F1
#
_entry.id   AF-A0A061N339-F1
#
_cell.length_a   1.000
_cell.length_b   1.000
_cell.length_c   1.000
_cell.angle_alpha   90.00
_cell.angle_beta   90.00
_cell.angle_gamma   90.00
#
_symmetry.space_group_name_H-M   'P 1'
#
loop_
_entity.id
_entity.type
_entity.pdbx_description
1 polymer ?
#
loop_
_entity_poly.entity_id
_entity_poly.type
_entity_poly.pdbx_seq_one_letter_code
_entity_poly.pdbx_strand_id
1 'polypeptide(L)'
;MQLLFIEFNRMKWFLLMLVIVVFGVQFFLSMITPGRLVRDIQLDRISAYETYNFSMVLASDYYLFTVLIPTIVIFVYVAIIWYRDWLGKGTYMQRLLTLPIRRMTIFYAKLTTIVMVALLFIALHSLLLPLQQLTFAAMLPDQFYAGNANVITLIQMSFLEVFYWHNLIDVIYVFLIGITLISLMFTGVLIERAYRYVGLVMNASIVIVLFVLYIQLIEASMSFYSHEMMWMISGIIVILLTVSLVVSSLLLTKRMSA
;
A
#
# COMPACT_ATOMS: atom_id res chain seq x y z
N MET A 1 24.08 -2.01 -0.27
CA MET A 1 23.73 -1.60 1.10
C MET A 1 23.71 -0.08 1.28
N GLN A 2 24.81 0.65 1.02
CA GLN A 2 24.86 2.11 1.25
C GLN A 2 23.79 2.91 0.48
N LEU A 3 23.46 2.55 -0.77
CA LEU A 3 22.42 3.23 -1.57
C LEU A 3 21.01 3.07 -0.98
N LEU A 4 20.69 1.89 -0.45
CA LEU A 4 19.41 1.63 0.21
C LEU A 4 19.29 2.48 1.48
N PHE A 5 20.36 2.53 2.29
CA PHE A 5 20.38 3.36 3.49
C PHE A 5 20.17 4.85 3.18
N ILE A 6 20.77 5.35 2.10
CA ILE A 6 20.58 6.74 1.67
C ILE A 6 19.12 7.00 1.30
N GLU A 7 18.50 6.13 0.50
CA GLU A 7 17.10 6.31 0.10
C GLU A 7 16.16 6.20 1.30
N PHE A 8 16.37 5.22 2.19
CA PHE A 8 15.59 5.07 3.41
C PHE A 8 15.73 6.30 4.33
N ASN A 9 16.96 6.77 4.54
CA ASN A 9 17.22 7.94 5.38
C ASN A 9 16.59 9.22 4.82
N ARG A 10 16.42 9.32 3.50
CA ARG A 10 15.69 10.43 2.86
C ARG A 10 14.18 10.32 3.06
N MET A 11 13.64 9.10 3.00
CA MET A 11 12.20 8.85 3.15
C MET A 11 11.70 8.92 4.59
N LYS A 12 12.58 8.65 5.57
CA LYS A 12 12.16 8.42 6.97
C LYS A 12 11.34 9.55 7.57
N TRP A 13 11.66 10.81 7.27
CA TRP A 13 10.93 11.97 7.84
C TRP A 13 9.53 12.10 7.26
N PHE A 14 9.40 11.89 5.95
CA PHE A 14 8.10 11.83 5.29
C PHE A 14 7.25 10.69 5.83
N LEU A 15 7.84 9.51 5.98
CA LEU A 15 7.17 8.33 6.54
C LEU A 15 6.74 8.57 7.99
N LEU A 16 7.63 9.08 8.85
CA LEU A 16 7.33 9.37 10.24
C LEU A 16 6.20 10.39 10.36
N MET A 17 6.22 11.45 9.55
CA MET A 17 5.14 12.44 9.53
C MET A 17 3.81 11.79 9.13
N LEU A 18 3.80 11.00 8.06
CA LEU A 18 2.60 10.30 7.58
C LEU A 18 2.07 9.33 8.62
N VAL A 19 2.93 8.51 9.24
CA VAL A 19 2.53 7.57 10.30
C VAL A 19 1.98 8.31 11.52
N ILE A 20 2.67 9.35 12.01
CA ILE A 20 2.24 10.10 13.20
C ILE A 20 0.87 10.75 12.97
N VAL A 21 0.67 11.40 11.82
CA VAL A 21 -0.60 12.04 11.49
C VAL A 21 -1.72 11.01 11.41
N VAL A 22 -1.51 9.92 10.68
CA VAL A 22 -2.53 8.89 10.47
C VAL A 22 -2.88 8.20 11.78
N PHE A 23 -1.86 7.84 12.56
CA PHE A 23 -2.05 7.10 13.80
C PHE A 23 -2.67 8.00 14.86
N GLY A 24 -2.26 9.27 14.91
CA GLY A 24 -2.88 10.27 15.76
C GLY A 24 -4.37 10.45 15.43
N VAL A 25 -4.72 10.57 14.15
CA VAL A 25 -6.12 10.66 13.72
C VAL A 25 -6.90 9.39 14.04
N GLN A 26 -6.37 8.20 13.73
CA GLN A 26 -7.04 6.93 14.02
C GLN A 26 -7.28 6.72 15.51
N PHE A 27 -6.27 7.00 16.34
CA PHE A 27 -6.37 6.88 17.78
C PHE A 27 -7.39 7.87 18.35
N PHE A 28 -7.35 9.12 17.90
CA PHE A 28 -8.30 10.15 18.33
C PHE A 28 -9.74 9.82 17.93
N LEU A 29 -9.96 9.32 16.72
CA LEU A 29 -11.28 8.87 16.26
C LEU A 29 -11.80 7.70 17.10
N SER A 30 -10.95 6.72 17.41
CA SER A 30 -11.27 5.58 18.27
C SER A 30 -11.67 6.00 19.70
N MET A 31 -11.13 7.11 20.22
CA MET A 31 -11.50 7.63 21.54
C MET A 31 -12.84 8.38 21.53
N ILE A 32 -13.18 9.06 20.43
CA ILE A 32 -14.40 9.87 20.36
C ILE A 32 -15.65 9.02 20.13
N THR A 33 -15.53 7.93 19.37
CA THR A 33 -16.65 7.05 19.02
C THR A 33 -17.44 6.53 20.24
N PRO A 34 -16.84 5.97 21.31
CA PRO A 34 -17.60 5.52 22.47
C PRO A 34 -18.35 6.65 23.18
N GLY A 35 -17.73 7.84 23.29
CA GLY A 35 -18.39 9.00 23.91
C GLY A 35 -19.59 9.51 23.10
N ARG A 36 -19.52 9.45 21.77
CA ARG A 36 -20.67 9.76 20.90
C ARG A 36 -21.78 8.73 21.04
N LEU A 37 -21.43 7.44 21.09
CA LEU A 37 -22.39 6.34 21.28
C LEU A 37 -23.16 6.49 22.60
N VAL A 38 -22.47 6.69 23.72
CA VAL A 38 -23.12 6.87 25.02
C VAL A 38 -24.06 8.07 25.01
N ARG A 39 -23.66 9.18 24.39
CA ARG A 39 -24.50 10.37 24.26
C ARG A 39 -25.73 10.11 23.38
N ASP A 40 -25.58 9.39 22.28
CA ASP A 40 -26.69 9.11 21.37
C ASP A 40 -27.69 8.12 21.98
N ILE A 41 -27.24 7.19 22.83
CA ILE A 41 -28.09 6.33 23.67
C ILE A 41 -28.87 7.17 24.70
N GLN A 42 -28.21 8.12 25.37
CA GLN A 42 -28.88 9.03 26.33
C GLN A 42 -29.94 9.91 25.68
N LEU A 43 -29.79 10.22 24.39
CA LEU A 43 -30.74 11.01 23.61
C LEU A 43 -31.82 10.15 22.92
N ASP A 44 -31.90 8.85 23.24
CA ASP A 44 -32.84 7.87 22.68
C ASP A 44 -32.81 7.80 21.14
N ARG A 45 -31.63 8.09 20.55
CA ARG A 45 -31.41 8.04 19.10
C ARG A 45 -31.02 6.64 18.62
N ILE A 46 -30.53 5.81 19.54
CA ILE A 46 -30.02 4.47 19.29
C ILE A 46 -30.44 3.57 20.47
N SER A 47 -30.79 2.32 20.19
CA SER A 47 -31.29 1.34 21.17
C SER A 47 -30.33 1.12 22.34
N ALA A 48 -30.80 1.38 23.57
CA ALA A 48 -30.04 1.15 24.80
C ALA A 48 -29.81 -0.35 25.12
N TYR A 49 -30.46 -1.26 24.40
CA TYR A 49 -30.36 -2.71 24.62
C TYR A 49 -29.29 -3.39 23.74
N GLU A 50 -28.69 -2.66 22.80
CA GLU A 50 -27.64 -3.20 21.94
C GLU A 50 -26.27 -3.10 22.62
N THR A 51 -25.45 -4.12 22.41
CA THR A 51 -24.06 -4.13 22.82
C THR A 51 -23.16 -3.78 21.64
N TYR A 52 -22.11 -3.01 21.91
CA TYR A 52 -21.19 -2.50 20.90
C TYR A 52 -19.80 -3.11 21.06
N ASN A 53 -19.12 -3.29 19.92
CA ASN A 53 -17.75 -3.76 19.84
C ASN A 53 -16.95 -2.84 18.92
N PHE A 54 -15.63 -2.96 18.98
CA PHE A 54 -14.67 -2.22 18.16
C PHE A 54 -14.86 -2.41 16.65
N SER A 55 -15.54 -3.47 16.20
CA SER A 55 -15.92 -3.67 14.79
C SER A 55 -16.68 -2.48 14.21
N MET A 56 -17.47 -1.77 15.01
CA MET A 56 -18.18 -0.57 14.57
C MET A 56 -17.23 0.58 14.20
N VAL A 57 -16.11 0.71 14.92
CA VAL A 57 -15.07 1.69 14.60
C VAL A 57 -14.37 1.30 13.30
N LEU A 58 -14.04 0.01 13.14
CA LEU A 58 -13.39 -0.51 11.94
C LEU A 58 -14.26 -0.42 10.69
N ALA A 59 -15.58 -0.60 10.84
CA ALA A 59 -16.55 -0.48 9.75
C ALA A 59 -16.87 0.98 9.38
N SER A 60 -16.35 1.96 10.13
CA SER A 60 -16.63 3.37 9.87
C SER A 60 -15.89 3.89 8.64
N ASP A 61 -16.58 4.70 7.82
CA ASP A 61 -15.98 5.40 6.67
C ASP A 61 -14.75 6.23 7.06
N TYR A 62 -14.75 6.83 8.25
CA TYR A 62 -13.61 7.58 8.74
C TYR A 62 -12.37 6.69 8.89
N TYR A 63 -12.54 5.49 9.43
CA TYR A 63 -11.46 4.52 9.59
C TYR A 63 -10.94 4.08 8.21
N LEU A 64 -11.85 3.85 7.25
CA LEU A 64 -11.49 3.58 5.86
C LEU A 64 -10.62 4.67 5.23
N PHE A 65 -11.00 5.94 5.36
CA PHE A 65 -10.19 7.04 4.82
C PHE A 65 -8.80 7.11 5.45
N THR A 66 -8.69 6.85 6.75
CA THR A 66 -7.38 6.87 7.42
C THR A 66 -6.41 5.79 6.92
N VAL A 67 -6.90 4.69 6.34
CA VAL A 67 -6.06 3.62 5.77
C VAL A 67 -5.83 3.82 4.27
N LEU A 68 -6.85 4.30 3.54
CA LEU A 68 -6.73 4.52 2.10
C LEU A 68 -5.84 5.71 1.74
N ILE A 69 -5.99 6.85 2.42
CA ILE A 69 -5.22 8.07 2.11
C ILE A 69 -3.71 7.78 2.16
N PRO A 70 -3.16 7.17 3.22
CA PRO A 70 -1.73 6.87 3.30
C PRO A 70 -1.27 5.87 2.25
N THR A 71 -2.10 4.88 1.96
CA THR A 71 -1.83 3.89 0.90
C THR A 71 -1.68 4.59 -0.45
N ILE A 72 -2.62 5.47 -0.80
CA ILE A 72 -2.55 6.28 -2.02
C ILE A 72 -1.30 7.17 -2.03
N VAL A 73 -0.99 7.81 -0.89
CA VAL A 73 0.20 8.65 -0.77
C VAL A 73 1.49 7.85 -0.99
N ILE A 74 1.59 6.61 -0.49
CA ILE A 74 2.71 5.72 -0.76
C ILE A 74 2.79 5.39 -2.27
N PHE A 75 1.65 5.07 -2.91
CA PHE A 75 1.61 4.84 -4.36
C PHE A 75 2.04 6.05 -5.19
N VAL A 76 1.60 7.26 -4.82
CA VAL A 76 2.04 8.50 -5.47
C VAL A 76 3.54 8.69 -5.26
N TYR A 77 4.05 8.36 -4.07
CA TYR A 77 5.47 8.47 -3.76
C TYR A 77 6.36 7.56 -4.64
N VAL A 78 5.83 6.42 -5.13
CA VAL A 78 6.50 5.55 -6.11
C VAL A 78 6.95 6.32 -7.35
N ALA A 79 6.16 7.30 -7.82
CA ALA A 79 6.57 8.16 -8.92
C ALA A 79 7.53 9.26 -8.42
N ILE A 80 7.21 9.92 -7.30
CA ILE A 80 7.98 11.06 -6.77
C ILE A 80 9.45 10.69 -6.53
N ILE A 81 9.75 9.47 -6.04
CA ILE A 81 11.13 9.04 -5.77
C ILE A 81 12.03 9.05 -7.02
N TRP A 82 11.44 8.84 -8.20
CA TRP A 82 12.13 8.97 -9.46
C TRP A 82 12.19 10.44 -9.87
N TYR A 83 11.04 11.12 -9.92
CA TYR A 83 10.95 12.53 -10.36
C TYR A 83 11.87 13.48 -9.59
N ARG A 84 11.99 13.30 -8.27
CA ARG A 84 12.88 14.11 -7.41
C ARG A 84 14.34 14.02 -7.84
N ASP A 85 14.79 12.81 -8.18
CA ASP A 85 16.18 12.58 -8.57
C ASP A 85 16.50 13.19 -9.95
N TRP A 86 15.46 13.40 -10.78
CA TRP A 86 15.54 14.10 -12.06
C TRP A 86 15.40 15.63 -11.97
N LEU A 87 14.66 16.16 -10.98
CA LEU A 87 14.35 17.59 -10.83
C LEU A 87 15.47 18.42 -10.15
N GLY A 88 16.56 17.80 -9.70
CA GLY A 88 17.69 18.51 -9.11
C GLY A 88 18.43 19.38 -10.16
N LYS A 89 18.61 20.67 -9.88
CA LYS A 89 19.26 21.71 -10.72
C LYS A 89 20.73 21.43 -11.15
N GLY A 90 21.24 20.23 -10.93
CA GLY A 90 22.55 19.78 -11.39
C GLY A 90 22.72 18.27 -11.22
N THR A 91 22.33 17.51 -12.23
CA THR A 91 22.93 16.22 -12.63
C THR A 91 23.11 15.14 -11.53
N TYR A 92 22.36 15.12 -10.43
CA TYR A 92 22.49 14.08 -9.40
C TYR A 92 22.26 12.68 -9.97
N MET A 93 21.20 12.49 -10.78
CA MET A 93 20.95 11.23 -11.47
C MET A 93 22.07 10.88 -12.46
N GLN A 94 22.60 11.85 -13.21
CA GLN A 94 23.71 11.60 -14.14
C GLN A 94 25.00 11.22 -13.39
N ARG A 95 25.31 11.87 -12.26
CA ARG A 95 26.43 11.51 -11.37
C ARG A 95 26.25 10.12 -10.77
N LEU A 96 25.02 9.77 -10.39
CA LEU A 96 24.66 8.46 -9.87
C LEU A 96 24.78 7.37 -10.96
N LEU A 97 24.44 7.70 -12.21
CA LEU A 97 24.56 6.81 -13.38
C LEU A 97 26.00 6.67 -13.90
N THR A 98 26.90 7.60 -13.56
CA THR A 98 28.35 7.51 -13.83
C THR A 98 29.14 6.76 -12.75
N LEU A 99 28.52 6.43 -11.61
CA LEU A 99 29.17 5.59 -10.62
C LEU A 99 29.48 4.22 -11.24
N PRO A 100 30.62 3.59 -10.89
CA PRO A 100 31.01 2.25 -11.36
C PRO A 100 30.19 1.15 -10.65
N ILE A 101 28.87 1.33 -10.61
CA ILE A 101 27.89 0.44 -9.99
C ILE A 101 26.93 0.00 -11.08
N ARG A 102 26.48 -1.25 -11.04
CA ARG A 102 25.44 -1.75 -11.96
C ARG A 102 24.21 -0.85 -11.85
N ARG A 103 23.77 -0.26 -12.96
CA ARG A 103 22.66 0.71 -13.00
C ARG A 103 21.35 0.14 -12.43
N MET A 104 21.14 -1.16 -12.60
CA MET A 104 20.00 -1.88 -11.99
C MET A 104 20.03 -1.87 -10.46
N THR A 105 21.17 -1.68 -9.81
CA THR A 105 21.25 -1.53 -8.34
C THR A 105 20.50 -0.31 -7.85
N ILE A 106 20.41 0.77 -8.65
CA ILE A 106 19.60 1.95 -8.32
C ILE A 106 18.10 1.59 -8.33
N PHE A 107 17.68 0.85 -9.36
CA PHE A 107 16.30 0.36 -9.48
C PHE A 107 15.93 -0.52 -8.27
N TYR A 108 16.75 -1.52 -7.96
CA TYR A 108 16.51 -2.41 -6.83
C TYR A 108 16.57 -1.68 -5.48
N ALA A 109 17.45 -0.70 -5.31
CA ALA A 109 17.50 0.11 -4.09
C ALA A 109 16.20 0.88 -3.88
N LYS A 110 15.66 1.54 -4.91
CA LYS A 110 14.38 2.25 -4.81
C LYS A 110 13.22 1.29 -4.56
N LEU A 111 13.19 0.15 -5.25
CA LEU A 111 12.13 -0.85 -5.12
C LEU A 111 12.10 -1.40 -3.70
N THR A 112 13.24 -1.87 -3.19
CA THR A 112 13.36 -2.40 -1.84
C THR A 112 13.01 -1.35 -0.78
N THR A 113 13.37 -0.08 -1.01
CA THR A 113 13.01 0.98 -0.05
C THR A 113 11.49 1.17 0.00
N ILE A 114 10.79 1.20 -1.13
CA ILE A 114 9.32 1.32 -1.14
C ILE A 114 8.66 0.09 -0.52
N VAL A 115 9.14 -1.12 -0.85
CA VAL A 115 8.60 -2.36 -0.27
C VAL A 115 8.79 -2.37 1.25
N MET A 116 9.95 -1.95 1.76
CA MET A 116 10.18 -1.80 3.20
C MET A 116 9.24 -0.76 3.84
N VAL A 117 8.99 0.37 3.17
CA VAL A 117 8.06 1.40 3.65
C VAL A 117 6.63 0.86 3.73
N ALA A 118 6.17 0.14 2.70
CA ALA A 118 4.84 -0.46 2.69
C ALA A 118 4.70 -1.53 3.78
N LEU A 119 5.73 -2.38 3.96
CA LEU A 119 5.78 -3.38 5.04
C LEU A 119 5.72 -2.75 6.43
N LEU A 120 6.51 -1.69 6.67
CA LEU A 120 6.50 -0.97 7.94
C LEU A 120 5.15 -0.33 8.20
N PHE A 121 4.51 0.25 7.18
CA PHE A 121 3.18 0.84 7.32
C PHE A 121 2.14 -0.20 7.75
N ILE A 122 2.09 -1.36 7.07
CA ILE A 122 1.19 -2.45 7.42
C ILE A 122 1.49 -2.96 8.83
N ALA A 123 2.76 -3.25 9.15
CA ALA A 123 3.16 -3.77 10.46
C ALA A 123 2.78 -2.82 11.61
N LEU A 124 3.01 -1.52 11.44
CA LEU A 124 2.64 -0.51 12.42
C LEU A 124 1.12 -0.39 12.58
N HIS A 125 0.36 -0.48 11.49
CA HIS A 125 -1.11 -0.46 11.55
C HIS A 125 -1.64 -1.70 12.30
N SER A 126 -1.04 -2.87 12.07
CA SER A 126 -1.38 -4.12 12.78
C SER A 126 -1.12 -4.04 14.28
N LEU A 127 -0.04 -3.36 14.69
CA LEU A 127 0.30 -3.18 16.10
C LEU A 127 -0.64 -2.20 16.79
N LEU A 128 -1.17 -1.21 16.07
CA LEU A 128 -2.05 -0.18 16.61
C LEU A 128 -3.47 -0.71 16.92
N LEU A 129 -3.97 -1.65 16.12
CA LEU A 129 -5.30 -2.25 16.28
C LEU A 129 -5.62 -2.75 17.71
N PRO A 130 -4.80 -3.63 18.34
CA PRO A 130 -5.07 -4.09 19.71
C PRO A 130 -5.04 -2.95 20.74
N LEU A 131 -4.18 -1.94 20.54
CA LEU A 131 -4.13 -0.78 21.43
C LEU A 131 -5.42 0.05 21.34
N GLN A 132 -5.95 0.27 20.14
CA GLN A 132 -7.21 0.98 19.93
C GLN A 132 -8.39 0.22 20.54
N GLN A 133 -8.44 -1.09 20.35
CA GLN A 133 -9.47 -1.94 20.93
C GLN A 133 -9.47 -1.86 22.48
N LEU A 134 -8.29 -1.87 23.11
CA LEU A 134 -8.16 -1.69 24.55
C LEU A 134 -8.66 -0.32 25.01
N THR A 135 -8.34 0.75 24.29
CA THR A 135 -8.83 2.10 24.62
C THR A 135 -10.34 2.23 24.45
N PHE A 136 -10.91 1.59 23.43
CA PHE A 136 -12.35 1.56 23.20
C PHE A 136 -13.07 0.84 24.34
N ALA A 137 -12.57 -0.32 24.74
CA ALA A 137 -13.09 -1.09 25.86
C ALA A 137 -13.07 -0.31 27.18
N ALA A 138 -11.99 0.44 27.44
CA ALA A 138 -11.84 1.23 28.65
C ALA A 138 -12.79 2.45 28.73
N MET A 139 -13.31 2.92 27.59
CA MET A 139 -14.16 4.12 27.53
C MET A 139 -15.65 3.81 27.49
N LEU A 140 -16.03 2.58 27.10
CA LEU A 140 -17.42 2.18 27.02
C LEU A 140 -17.87 1.58 28.36
N PRO A 141 -19.01 2.04 28.94
CA PRO A 141 -19.55 1.42 30.15
C PRO A 141 -19.84 -0.07 29.93
N ASP A 142 -19.55 -0.91 30.92
CA ASP A 142 -19.65 -2.38 30.82
C ASP A 142 -21.02 -2.87 30.34
N GLN A 143 -22.09 -2.15 30.70
CA GLN A 143 -23.47 -2.46 30.29
C GLN A 143 -23.71 -2.40 28.77
N PHE A 144 -22.91 -1.65 28.03
CA PHE A 144 -23.02 -1.50 26.57
C PHE A 144 -21.92 -2.24 25.82
N TYR A 145 -21.00 -2.91 26.52
CA TYR A 145 -19.81 -3.49 25.92
C TYR A 145 -19.99 -4.98 25.63
N ALA A 146 -19.87 -5.37 24.36
CA ALA A 146 -20.03 -6.76 23.92
C ALA A 146 -18.81 -7.67 24.22
N GLY A 147 -17.76 -7.13 24.85
CA GLY A 147 -16.51 -7.83 25.06
C GLY A 147 -15.50 -7.66 23.92
N ASN A 148 -14.26 -8.07 24.18
CA ASN A 148 -13.19 -8.04 23.18
C ASN A 148 -13.39 -9.18 22.17
N ALA A 149 -13.65 -8.84 20.90
CA ALA A 149 -13.51 -9.81 19.83
C ALA A 149 -12.02 -10.03 19.51
N ASN A 150 -11.70 -11.17 18.90
CA ASN A 150 -10.35 -11.41 18.41
C ASN A 150 -10.03 -10.38 17.31
N VAL A 151 -8.84 -9.77 17.35
CA VAL A 151 -8.40 -8.80 16.33
C VAL A 151 -8.50 -9.41 14.92
N ILE A 152 -8.23 -10.70 14.78
CA ILE A 152 -8.35 -11.41 13.49
C ILE A 152 -9.80 -11.43 13.00
N THR A 153 -10.77 -11.71 13.87
CA THR A 153 -12.18 -11.73 13.49
C THR A 153 -12.71 -10.33 13.20
N LEU A 154 -12.20 -9.32 13.90
CA LEU A 154 -12.56 -7.92 13.67
C LEU A 154 -12.07 -7.42 12.30
N ILE A 155 -10.88 -7.82 11.90
CA ILE A 155 -10.33 -7.53 10.57
C ILE A 155 -11.19 -8.18 9.48
N GLN A 156 -11.57 -9.44 9.64
CA GLN A 156 -12.39 -10.20 8.68
C GLN A 156 -13.77 -9.59 8.45
N MET A 157 -14.35 -8.95 9.47
CA MET A 157 -15.66 -8.31 9.35
C MET A 157 -15.59 -6.88 8.80
N SER A 158 -14.41 -6.43 8.37
CA SER A 158 -14.17 -5.05 7.93
C SER A 158 -13.47 -5.02 6.57
N PHE A 159 -13.42 -3.84 5.95
CA PHE A 159 -12.69 -3.63 4.70
C PHE A 159 -11.17 -3.93 4.82
N LEU A 160 -10.66 -4.06 6.05
CA LEU A 160 -9.26 -4.41 6.32
C LEU A 160 -8.91 -5.82 5.85
N GLU A 161 -9.86 -6.70 5.57
CA GLU A 161 -9.58 -8.02 4.98
C GLU A 161 -8.75 -7.90 3.69
N VAL A 162 -8.94 -6.82 2.90
CA VAL A 162 -8.14 -6.53 1.69
C VAL A 162 -6.69 -6.18 2.00
N PHE A 163 -6.37 -5.78 3.22
CA PHE A 163 -5.00 -5.44 3.63
C PHE A 163 -4.37 -6.53 4.52
N TYR A 164 -5.20 -7.38 5.12
CA TYR A 164 -4.81 -8.37 6.12
C TYR A 164 -5.25 -9.77 5.71
N TRP A 165 -4.25 -10.59 5.39
CA TRP A 165 -4.47 -11.89 4.77
C TRP A 165 -4.34 -13.03 5.78
N HIS A 166 -5.21 -14.03 5.67
CA HIS A 166 -5.28 -15.16 6.60
C HIS A 166 -4.22 -16.23 6.32
N ASN A 167 -3.94 -16.51 5.05
CA ASN A 167 -3.01 -17.56 4.65
C ASN A 167 -1.65 -16.98 4.24
N LEU A 168 -0.58 -17.70 4.58
CA LEU A 168 0.77 -17.36 4.10
C LEU A 168 0.86 -17.27 2.58
N ILE A 169 0.06 -18.08 1.87
CA ILE A 169 0.01 -18.08 0.42
C ILE A 169 -0.59 -16.75 -0.09
N ASP A 170 -1.71 -16.32 0.48
CA ASP A 170 -2.37 -15.05 0.11
C ASP A 170 -1.45 -13.85 0.38
N VAL A 171 -0.75 -13.88 1.52
CA VAL A 171 0.30 -12.90 1.86
C VAL A 171 1.36 -12.83 0.76
N ILE A 172 1.89 -13.98 0.31
CA ILE A 172 2.90 -14.05 -0.74
C ILE A 172 2.36 -13.48 -2.06
N TYR A 173 1.15 -13.85 -2.46
CA TYR A 173 0.55 -13.35 -3.71
C TYR A 173 0.36 -11.85 -3.69
N VAL A 174 -0.11 -11.29 -2.58
CA VAL A 174 -0.36 -9.84 -2.48
C VAL A 174 0.95 -9.07 -2.52
N PHE A 175 2.00 -9.57 -1.88
CA PHE A 175 3.34 -8.99 -2.01
C PHE A 175 3.88 -9.09 -3.43
N LEU A 176 3.71 -10.24 -4.10
CA LEU A 176 4.15 -10.42 -5.49
C LEU A 176 3.41 -9.46 -6.43
N ILE A 177 2.09 -9.31 -6.28
CA ILE A 177 1.28 -8.35 -7.04
C ILE A 177 1.75 -6.92 -6.76
N GLY A 178 1.93 -6.54 -5.50
CA GLY A 178 2.39 -5.21 -5.10
C GLY A 178 3.77 -4.88 -5.68
N ILE A 179 4.74 -5.81 -5.61
CA ILE A 179 6.07 -5.66 -6.21
C ILE A 179 5.97 -5.52 -7.73
N THR A 180 5.10 -6.31 -8.38
CA THR A 180 4.85 -6.23 -9.82
C THR A 180 4.32 -4.86 -10.21
N LEU A 181 3.34 -4.34 -9.47
CA LEU A 181 2.72 -3.04 -9.73
C LEU A 181 3.75 -1.91 -9.55
N ILE A 182 4.50 -1.90 -8.45
CA ILE A 182 5.57 -0.92 -8.21
C ILE A 182 6.64 -0.98 -9.32
N SER A 183 7.03 -2.19 -9.74
CA SER A 183 7.99 -2.41 -10.82
C SER A 183 7.47 -1.84 -12.15
N LEU A 184 6.21 -2.09 -12.49
CA LEU A 184 5.58 -1.54 -13.70
C LEU A 184 5.50 -0.01 -13.65
N MET A 185 5.14 0.58 -12.51
CA MET A 185 5.14 2.03 -12.33
C MET A 185 6.55 2.61 -12.51
N PHE A 186 7.58 1.97 -11.96
CA PHE A 186 8.96 2.40 -12.17
C PHE A 186 9.38 2.35 -13.63
N THR A 187 9.10 1.22 -14.30
CA THR A 187 9.36 1.06 -15.73
C THR A 187 8.63 2.13 -16.52
N GLY A 188 7.40 2.46 -16.12
CA GLY A 188 6.64 3.51 -16.78
C GLY A 188 7.27 4.89 -16.63
N VAL A 189 7.68 5.29 -15.43
CA VAL A 189 8.37 6.57 -15.22
C VAL A 189 9.69 6.63 -16.02
N LEU A 190 10.41 5.51 -16.15
CA LEU A 190 11.60 5.41 -16.99
C LEU A 190 11.30 5.57 -18.47
N ILE A 191 10.22 4.95 -18.97
CA ILE A 191 9.76 5.06 -20.36
C ILE A 191 9.39 6.52 -20.68
N GLU A 192 8.61 7.16 -19.80
CA GLU A 192 8.23 8.58 -19.92
C GLU A 192 9.47 9.46 -20.07
N ARG A 193 10.51 9.22 -19.29
CA ARG A 193 11.75 10.01 -19.38
C ARG A 193 12.57 9.71 -20.62
N ALA A 194 12.63 8.45 -21.06
CA ALA A 194 13.37 8.08 -22.26
C ALA A 194 12.73 8.58 -23.56
N TYR A 195 11.40 8.66 -23.63
CA TYR A 195 10.65 8.94 -24.86
C TYR A 195 9.71 10.17 -24.78
N ARG A 196 9.76 10.95 -23.68
CA ARG A 196 8.93 12.14 -23.43
C ARG A 196 7.44 11.84 -23.63
N TYR A 197 6.76 12.53 -24.55
CA TYR A 197 5.33 12.41 -24.81
C TYR A 197 4.90 11.01 -25.28
N VAL A 198 5.76 10.28 -26.01
CA VAL A 198 5.47 8.90 -26.44
C VAL A 198 5.44 7.96 -25.24
N GLY A 199 6.26 8.25 -24.21
CA GLY A 199 6.29 7.44 -23.00
C GLY A 199 5.06 7.63 -22.11
N LEU A 200 4.42 8.79 -22.13
CA LEU A 200 3.14 9.02 -21.44
C LEU A 200 2.02 8.17 -22.06
N VAL A 201 1.97 8.09 -23.39
CA VAL A 201 1.02 7.21 -24.12
C VAL A 201 1.29 5.73 -23.81
N MET A 202 2.56 5.31 -23.75
CA MET A 202 2.93 3.95 -23.38
C MET A 202 2.57 3.60 -21.93
N ASN A 203 2.68 4.54 -21.00
CA ASN A 203 2.25 4.32 -19.62
C ASN A 203 0.74 4.18 -19.51
N ALA A 204 0.01 5.07 -20.20
CA ALA A 204 -1.45 4.99 -20.26
C ALA A 204 -1.90 3.65 -20.85
N SER A 205 -1.25 3.16 -21.92
CA SER A 205 -1.58 1.86 -22.51
C SER A 205 -1.27 0.70 -21.56
N ILE A 206 -0.18 0.72 -20.81
CA ILE A 206 0.12 -0.30 -19.78
C ILE A 206 -0.99 -0.31 -18.71
N VAL A 207 -1.42 0.85 -18.21
CA VAL A 207 -2.49 0.94 -17.21
C VAL A 207 -3.81 0.39 -17.77
N ILE A 208 -4.16 0.73 -19.01
CA ILE A 208 -5.37 0.22 -19.68
C ILE A 208 -5.29 -1.31 -19.83
N VAL A 209 -4.15 -1.85 -20.26
CA VAL A 209 -3.97 -3.31 -20.41
C VAL A 209 -4.10 -4.03 -19.07
N LEU A 210 -3.52 -3.49 -17.99
CA LEU A 210 -3.66 -4.06 -16.65
C LEU A 210 -5.11 -4.01 -16.16
N PHE A 211 -5.83 -2.93 -16.46
CA PHE A 211 -7.24 -2.79 -16.10
C PHE A 211 -8.13 -3.77 -16.86
N VAL A 212 -7.90 -3.94 -18.17
CA VAL A 212 -8.61 -4.94 -18.99
C VAL A 212 -8.31 -6.36 -18.49
N LEU A 213 -7.04 -6.66 -18.21
CA LEU A 213 -6.66 -7.95 -17.62
C LEU A 213 -7.33 -8.21 -16.28
N TYR A 214 -7.49 -7.18 -15.44
CA TYR A 214 -8.19 -7.29 -14.16
C TYR A 214 -9.67 -7.62 -14.33
N ILE A 215 -10.38 -6.96 -15.25
CA ILE A 215 -11.79 -7.26 -15.56
C ILE A 215 -11.93 -8.70 -16.05
N GLN A 216 -11.07 -9.12 -16.99
CA GLN A 216 -11.07 -10.49 -17.51
C GLN A 216 -10.79 -11.51 -16.41
N LEU A 217 -9.94 -11.18 -15.43
CA LEU A 217 -9.65 -12.05 -14.30
C LEU A 217 -10.85 -12.20 -13.36
N ILE A 218 -11.64 -11.13 -13.16
CA ILE A 218 -12.89 -11.18 -12.38
C ILE A 218 -13.91 -12.07 -13.10
N GLU A 219 -14.12 -11.90 -14.40
CA GLU A 219 -15.04 -12.74 -15.17
C GLU A 219 -14.61 -14.21 -15.15
N ALA A 220 -13.31 -14.46 -15.32
CA ALA A 220 -12.72 -15.79 -15.23
C ALA A 220 -12.91 -16.42 -13.84
N SER A 221 -12.83 -15.63 -12.76
CA SER A 221 -13.01 -16.13 -11.39
C SER A 221 -14.38 -16.78 -11.14
N MET A 222 -15.39 -16.46 -11.96
CA MET A 222 -16.72 -17.05 -11.89
C MET A 222 -16.82 -18.44 -12.56
N SER A 223 -15.82 -18.83 -13.36
CA SER A 223 -15.85 -20.05 -14.19
C SER A 223 -14.73 -21.05 -13.90
N PHE A 224 -13.58 -20.62 -13.37
CA PHE A 224 -12.43 -21.49 -13.11
C PHE A 224 -12.38 -21.99 -11.66
N TYR A 225 -11.75 -23.16 -11.46
CA TYR A 225 -11.45 -23.65 -10.12
C TYR A 225 -10.37 -22.81 -9.45
N SER A 226 -10.42 -22.69 -8.12
CA SER A 226 -9.49 -21.84 -7.35
C SER A 226 -8.01 -22.12 -7.62
N HIS A 227 -7.64 -23.38 -7.85
CA HIS A 227 -6.25 -23.77 -8.13
C HIS A 227 -5.78 -23.35 -9.53
N GLU A 228 -6.64 -23.43 -10.55
CA GLU A 228 -6.33 -22.99 -11.91
C GLU A 228 -6.12 -21.47 -11.96
N MET A 229 -6.94 -20.73 -11.22
CA MET A 229 -6.81 -19.28 -11.10
C MET A 229 -5.47 -18.87 -10.47
N MET A 230 -4.99 -19.59 -9.45
CA MET A 230 -3.67 -19.34 -8.85
C MET A 230 -2.52 -19.54 -9.85
N TRP A 231 -2.55 -20.60 -10.64
CA TRP A 231 -1.54 -20.83 -11.70
C TRP A 231 -1.58 -19.74 -12.77
N MET A 232 -2.76 -19.30 -13.17
CA MET A 232 -2.90 -18.22 -14.15
C MET A 232 -2.36 -16.88 -13.59
N ILE A 233 -2.72 -16.51 -12.36
CA ILE A 233 -2.24 -15.30 -11.70
C ILE A 233 -0.71 -15.33 -11.56
N SER A 234 -0.14 -16.45 -11.10
CA SER A 234 1.31 -16.59 -10.98
C SER A 234 2.02 -16.43 -12.33
N GLY A 235 1.48 -17.03 -13.41
CA GLY A 235 1.99 -16.86 -14.78
C GLY A 235 1.99 -15.40 -15.23
N ILE A 236 0.89 -14.68 -15.01
CA ILE A 236 0.78 -13.24 -15.33
C ILE A 236 1.81 -12.42 -14.56
N ILE A 237 1.95 -12.67 -13.25
CA ILE A 237 2.94 -11.97 -12.40
C ILE A 237 4.36 -12.19 -12.92
N VAL A 238 4.74 -13.44 -13.22
CA VAL A 238 6.08 -13.77 -13.74
C VAL A 238 6.35 -13.06 -15.06
N ILE A 239 5.39 -13.07 -15.99
CA ILE A 239 5.51 -12.41 -17.29
C ILE A 239 5.69 -10.90 -17.10
N LEU A 240 4.81 -10.25 -16.34
CA LEU A 240 4.83 -8.80 -16.11
C LEU A 240 6.11 -8.35 -15.41
N LEU A 241 6.56 -9.07 -14.38
CA LEU A 241 7.82 -8.78 -13.70
C LEU A 241 9.01 -8.90 -14.63
N THR A 242 9.07 -9.98 -15.41
CA THR A 242 10.17 -10.23 -16.34
C THR A 242 10.25 -9.12 -17.39
N VAL A 243 9.13 -8.78 -18.02
CA VAL A 243 9.04 -7.68 -18.99
C VAL A 243 9.48 -6.37 -18.35
N SER A 244 8.95 -6.04 -17.17
CA SER A 244 9.29 -4.81 -16.45
C SER A 244 10.79 -4.69 -16.17
N LEU A 245 11.41 -5.76 -15.65
CA LEU A 245 12.84 -5.79 -15.33
C LEU A 245 13.72 -5.69 -16.58
N VAL A 246 13.37 -6.41 -17.65
CA VAL A 246 14.11 -6.38 -18.92
C VAL A 246 14.04 -4.99 -19.55
N VAL A 247 12.85 -4.40 -19.66
CA VAL A 247 12.66 -3.06 -20.22
C VAL A 247 13.40 -2.02 -19.39
N SER A 248 13.27 -2.06 -18.06
CA SER A 248 14.02 -1.19 -17.16
C SER A 248 15.53 -1.31 -17.35
N SER A 249 16.06 -2.53 -17.50
CA SER A 249 17.49 -2.75 -17.72
C SER A 249 17.99 -2.17 -19.05
N LEU A 250 17.20 -2.30 -20.12
CA LEU A 250 17.51 -1.75 -21.44
C LEU A 250 17.50 -0.23 -21.44
N LEU A 251 16.51 0.39 -20.80
CA LEU A 251 16.40 1.85 -20.69
C LEU A 251 17.55 2.46 -19.89
N LEU A 252 17.90 1.83 -18.76
CA LEU A 252 18.99 2.28 -17.91
C LEU A 252 20.37 2.15 -18.59
N THR A 253 20.58 1.12 -19.40
CA THR A 253 21.88 0.85 -20.04
C THR A 253 22.06 1.56 -21.38
N LYS A 254 21.07 1.54 -22.28
CA LYS A 254 21.24 1.98 -23.67
C LYS A 254 20.85 3.43 -23.95
N ARG A 255 19.90 4.01 -23.20
CA ARG A 255 19.31 5.33 -23.55
C ARG A 255 19.69 6.46 -22.60
N MET A 256 20.02 6.15 -21.35
CA MET A 256 20.41 7.16 -20.35
C MET A 256 21.94 7.26 -20.17
N SER A 257 22.75 6.67 -21.06
CA SER A 257 24.21 6.83 -21.10
C SER A 257 24.75 7.67 -22.26
N ALA A 258 23.87 8.14 -23.14
CA ALA A 258 24.19 9.02 -24.27
C ALA A 258 23.55 10.39 -24.01
#